data_AF-C9DE22-F1
#
_entry.id   AF-C9DE22-F1
#
_cell.length_a   1.000
_cell.length_b   1.000
_cell.length_c   1.000
_cell.angle_alpha   90.00
_cell.angle_beta   90.00
_cell.angle_gamma   90.00
#
_symmetry.space_group_name_H-M   'P 1'
#
loop_
_entity.id
_entity.type
_entity.pdbx_description
1 polymer ?
#
loop_
_entity_poly.entity_id
_entity_poly.type
_entity_poly.pdbx_seq_one_letter_code
_entity_poly.pdbx_strand_id
1 'polypeptide(L)'
;ALRAMVRMAIFRKARVFLIYEGYQGLVQGGDLIKETSWYGVSNIMGKGGTVIGTARCKEFRQREGRRTAALNLVQRRITNLVVIGGDGSLTGANIFREEWPGLLQELVDMGEITVEERDACDHLNIVGMVGSIDNDMCGTDMTLGADSALHRIVEAVDSISATAASHQRSFVL
;
A
#
# COMPACT_ATOMS: atom_id res chain seq x y z
N ALA A 1 -2.11 -10.55 1.38
CA ALA A 1 -2.04 -9.78 0.12
C ALA A 1 -0.64 -9.78 -0.51
N LEU A 2 0.36 -9.11 0.10
CA LEU A 2 1.70 -8.92 -0.48
C LEU A 2 2.33 -10.16 -1.13
N ARG A 3 2.45 -11.26 -0.38
CA ARG A 3 3.03 -12.53 -0.88
C ARG A 3 2.35 -13.04 -2.15
N ALA A 4 1.02 -12.97 -2.22
CA ALA A 4 0.26 -13.48 -3.36
C ALA A 4 0.56 -12.66 -4.62
N MET A 5 0.56 -11.33 -4.49
CA MET A 5 0.83 -10.42 -5.61
C MET A 5 2.25 -10.58 -6.13
N VAL A 6 3.25 -10.61 -5.24
CA VAL A 6 4.65 -10.79 -5.62
C VAL A 6 4.85 -12.11 -6.35
N ARG A 7 4.34 -13.22 -5.81
CA ARG A 7 4.47 -14.54 -6.44
C ARG A 7 3.73 -14.63 -7.76
N MET A 8 2.55 -14.04 -7.86
CA MET A 8 1.76 -14.04 -9.11
C MET A 8 2.43 -13.20 -10.20
N ALA A 9 2.94 -12.02 -9.86
CA ALA A 9 3.67 -11.17 -10.79
C ALA A 9 4.95 -11.86 -11.31
N ILE A 10 5.74 -12.46 -10.42
CA ILE A 10 6.93 -13.25 -10.80
C ILE A 10 6.55 -14.44 -11.68
N PHE A 11 5.46 -15.16 -11.34
CA PHE A 11 4.94 -16.26 -12.17
C PHE A 11 4.57 -15.78 -13.59
N ARG A 12 4.06 -14.55 -13.72
CA ARG A 12 3.76 -13.90 -15.00
C ARG A 12 4.99 -13.22 -15.63
N LYS A 13 6.20 -13.50 -15.14
CA LYS A 13 7.49 -12.97 -15.61
C LYS A 13 7.62 -11.45 -15.49
N ALA A 14 6.87 -10.82 -14.59
CA ALA A 14 7.04 -9.41 -14.27
C ALA A 14 8.16 -9.22 -13.23
N ARG A 15 8.88 -8.10 -13.36
CA ARG A 15 9.79 -7.61 -12.31
C ARG A 15 8.96 -6.94 -11.22
N VAL A 16 9.31 -7.17 -9.96
CA VAL A 16 8.52 -6.71 -8.83
C VAL A 16 9.39 -5.90 -7.89
N PHE A 17 8.91 -4.71 -7.53
CA PHE A 17 9.55 -3.83 -6.57
C PHE A 17 8.66 -3.71 -5.33
N LEU A 18 9.29 -3.75 -4.16
CA LEU A 18 8.68 -3.46 -2.88
C LEU A 18 8.96 -2.00 -2.53
N ILE A 19 7.90 -1.26 -2.24
CA ILE A 19 7.98 0.11 -1.74
C ILE A 19 7.78 0.06 -0.23
N TYR A 20 8.83 0.39 0.52
CA TYR A 20 8.81 0.38 1.98
C TYR A 20 8.17 1.65 2.53
N GLU A 21 7.60 1.58 3.73
CA GLU A 21 6.97 2.71 4.43
C GLU A 21 5.84 3.40 3.63
N GLY A 22 5.20 2.67 2.72
CA GLY A 22 4.06 3.16 1.92
C GLY A 22 4.42 4.37 1.04
N TYR A 23 3.56 5.39 1.04
CA TYR A 23 3.82 6.61 0.25
C TYR A 23 5.08 7.36 0.69
N GLN A 24 5.50 7.22 1.95
CA GLN A 24 6.73 7.86 2.42
C GLN A 24 7.94 7.35 1.64
N GLY A 25 8.09 6.03 1.52
CA GLY A 25 9.20 5.46 0.74
C GLY A 25 9.04 5.63 -0.75
N LEU A 26 7.81 5.79 -1.25
CA LEU A 26 7.60 6.18 -2.65
C LEU A 26 8.17 7.58 -2.95
N VAL A 27 7.94 8.54 -2.06
CA VAL A 27 8.46 9.91 -2.18
C VAL A 27 9.97 9.96 -1.94
N GLN A 28 10.46 9.25 -0.92
CA GLN A 28 11.90 9.24 -0.59
C GLN A 28 12.74 8.49 -1.63
N GLY A 29 12.18 7.48 -2.29
CA GLY A 29 12.87 6.73 -3.33
C GLY A 29 14.08 5.94 -2.82
N GLY A 30 15.12 5.86 -3.65
CA GLY A 30 16.38 5.22 -3.28
C GLY A 30 16.22 3.75 -2.83
N ASP A 31 16.76 3.45 -1.65
CA ASP A 31 16.71 2.12 -1.03
C ASP A 31 15.32 1.74 -0.53
N LEU A 32 14.33 2.64 -0.51
CA LEU A 32 12.97 2.27 -0.11
C LEU A 32 12.17 1.66 -1.25
N ILE A 33 12.73 1.61 -2.47
CA ILE A 33 12.13 0.92 -3.63
C ILE A 33 13.09 -0.19 -4.06
N LYS A 34 12.86 -1.42 -3.58
CA LYS A 34 13.76 -2.56 -3.79
C LYS A 34 13.14 -3.61 -4.69
N GLU A 35 13.87 -4.07 -5.70
CA GLU A 35 13.49 -5.25 -6.46
C GLU A 35 13.46 -6.47 -5.53
N THR A 36 12.43 -7.32 -5.67
CA THR A 36 12.25 -8.51 -4.85
C THR A 36 12.23 -9.77 -5.70
N SER A 37 12.60 -10.89 -5.07
CA SER A 37 12.58 -12.21 -5.68
C SER A 37 11.49 -13.07 -5.05
N TRP A 38 11.31 -14.27 -5.59
CA TRP A 38 10.38 -15.26 -5.05
C TRP A 38 10.58 -15.52 -3.55
N TYR A 39 11.85 -15.51 -3.11
CA TYR A 39 12.23 -15.77 -1.74
C TYR A 39 11.99 -14.57 -0.81
N GLY A 40 11.96 -13.35 -1.34
CA GLY A 40 11.79 -12.11 -0.56
C GLY A 40 10.45 -12.00 0.18
N VAL A 41 9.47 -12.83 -0.18
CA VAL A 41 8.16 -12.92 0.48
C VAL A 41 7.91 -14.30 1.13
N SER A 42 8.98 -15.04 1.44
CA SER A 42 8.88 -16.30 2.18
C SER A 42 8.72 -16.05 3.69
N ASN A 43 8.04 -16.96 4.39
CA ASN A 43 7.82 -16.89 5.85
C ASN A 43 7.11 -15.62 6.35
N ILE A 44 6.30 -14.97 5.51
CA ILE A 44 5.50 -13.80 5.91
C ILE A 44 4.01 -14.10 6.14
N MET A 45 3.55 -15.32 5.86
CA MET A 45 2.12 -15.67 5.93
C MET A 45 1.56 -15.65 7.35
N GLY A 46 2.35 -16.08 8.34
CA GLY A 46 1.95 -16.07 9.76
C GLY A 46 2.30 -14.78 10.50
N LYS A 47 2.78 -13.73 9.80
CA LYS A 47 3.14 -12.46 10.42
C LYS A 47 1.97 -11.49 10.32
N GLY A 48 1.59 -10.90 11.46
CA GLY A 48 0.64 -9.78 11.49
C GLY A 48 1.27 -8.50 10.93
N GLY A 49 0.42 -7.56 10.52
CA GLY A 49 0.85 -6.27 9.95
C GLY A 49 1.47 -6.41 8.56
N THR A 50 2.37 -5.48 8.22
CA THR A 50 3.05 -5.43 6.92
C THR A 50 4.56 -5.51 7.11
N VAL A 51 5.21 -6.45 6.41
CA VAL A 51 6.67 -6.65 6.47
C VAL A 51 7.47 -5.56 5.75
N ILE A 52 6.79 -4.72 4.95
CA ILE A 52 7.39 -3.59 4.23
C ILE A 52 7.13 -2.25 4.93
N GLY A 53 6.53 -2.27 6.13
CA GLY A 53 6.21 -1.04 6.86
C GLY A 53 5.04 -0.26 6.25
N THR A 54 4.61 0.77 6.98
CA THR A 54 3.56 1.71 6.55
C THR A 54 3.73 3.00 7.33
N ALA A 55 3.86 4.12 6.62
CA ALA A 55 3.95 5.43 7.23
C ALA A 55 2.93 6.39 6.63
N ARG A 56 2.40 7.29 7.48
CA ARG A 56 1.61 8.43 7.00
C ARG A 56 2.57 9.39 6.30
N CYS A 57 2.25 9.79 5.07
CA CYS A 57 3.06 10.72 4.29
C CYS A 57 2.27 12.02 4.08
N LYS A 58 2.76 13.15 4.59
CA LYS A 58 2.12 14.46 4.39
C LYS A 58 2.50 15.04 3.04
N GLU A 59 3.72 14.77 2.62
CA GLU A 59 4.36 15.22 1.39
C GLU A 59 3.59 14.70 0.17
N PHE A 60 3.12 13.45 0.21
CA PHE A 60 2.31 12.88 -0.88
C PHE A 60 0.90 13.50 -1.02
N ARG A 61 0.44 14.27 -0.02
CA ARG A 61 -0.79 15.07 -0.17
C ARG A 61 -0.55 16.30 -1.05
N GLN A 62 0.69 16.78 -1.11
CA GLN A 62 1.11 17.90 -1.94
C GLN A 62 1.52 17.41 -3.31
N ARG A 63 1.27 18.25 -4.33
CA ARG A 63 1.61 17.95 -5.72
C ARG A 63 3.12 17.73 -5.91
N GLU A 64 3.94 18.51 -5.21
CA GLU A 64 5.41 18.35 -5.23
C GLU A 64 5.85 16.97 -4.77
N GLY A 65 5.31 16.45 -3.65
CA GLY A 65 5.63 15.11 -3.19
C GLY A 65 5.18 14.03 -4.16
N ARG A 66 4.01 14.22 -4.81
CA ARG A 66 3.55 13.32 -5.88
C ARG A 66 4.49 13.38 -7.10
N ARG A 67 4.98 14.55 -7.48
CA ARG A 67 5.97 14.70 -8.56
C ARG A 67 7.26 13.95 -8.24
N THR A 68 7.80 14.09 -7.03
CA THR A 68 8.99 13.34 -6.59
C THR A 68 8.73 11.83 -6.60
N ALA A 69 7.55 11.39 -6.17
CA ALA A 69 7.14 9.98 -6.27
C ALA A 69 7.08 9.49 -7.73
N ALA A 70 6.55 10.29 -8.64
CA ALA A 70 6.51 9.96 -10.07
C ALA A 70 7.92 9.82 -10.65
N LEU A 71 8.83 10.75 -10.34
CA LEU A 71 10.24 10.65 -10.73
C LEU A 71 10.87 9.32 -10.32
N ASN A 72 10.70 8.93 -9.05
CA ASN A 72 11.27 7.69 -8.52
C ASN A 72 10.78 6.43 -9.23
N LEU A 73 9.52 6.44 -9.68
CA LEU A 73 8.91 5.37 -10.47
C LEU A 73 9.43 5.35 -11.91
N VAL A 74 9.50 6.52 -12.57
CA VAL A 74 9.99 6.66 -13.95
C VAL A 74 11.45 6.21 -14.08
N GLN A 75 12.31 6.61 -13.13
CA GLN A 75 13.71 6.19 -13.08
C GLN A 75 13.90 4.66 -13.04
N ARG A 76 12.89 3.93 -12.54
CA ARG A 76 12.88 2.47 -12.46
C ARG A 76 11.98 1.81 -13.51
N ARG A 77 11.37 2.62 -14.40
CA ARG A 77 10.37 2.22 -15.41
C ARG A 77 9.20 1.44 -14.80
N ILE A 78 8.69 1.92 -13.68
CA ILE A 78 7.54 1.32 -12.99
C ILE A 78 6.28 2.07 -13.39
N THR A 79 5.44 1.41 -14.21
CA THR A 79 4.13 1.94 -14.68
C THR A 79 2.94 1.18 -14.09
N ASN A 80 3.19 0.19 -13.25
CA ASN A 80 2.16 -0.65 -12.65
C ASN A 80 2.32 -0.61 -11.12
N LEU A 81 1.34 -0.03 -10.44
CA LEU A 81 1.34 0.15 -9.00
C LEU A 81 0.21 -0.66 -8.37
N VAL A 82 0.53 -1.42 -7.34
CA VAL A 82 -0.49 -2.09 -6.51
C VAL A 82 -0.46 -1.51 -5.12
N VAL A 83 -1.59 -0.93 -4.69
CA VAL A 83 -1.73 -0.23 -3.42
C VAL A 83 -2.58 -1.08 -2.49
N ILE A 84 -2.03 -1.47 -1.33
CA ILE A 84 -2.77 -2.16 -0.27
C ILE A 84 -2.96 -1.17 0.89
N GLY A 85 -4.21 -0.84 1.21
CA GLY A 85 -4.49 0.08 2.32
C GLY A 85 -5.98 0.34 2.50
N GLY A 86 -6.30 1.29 3.38
CA GLY A 86 -7.67 1.75 3.60
C GLY A 86 -8.08 2.85 2.63
N ASP A 87 -9.23 3.47 2.90
CA ASP A 87 -9.86 4.50 2.05
C ASP A 87 -8.89 5.61 1.61
N GLY A 88 -8.24 6.25 2.58
CA GLY A 88 -7.34 7.37 2.30
C GLY A 88 -6.15 6.98 1.41
N SER A 89 -5.67 5.74 1.51
CA SER A 89 -4.58 5.25 0.67
C SER A 89 -5.05 5.05 -0.78
N LEU A 90 -6.24 4.49 -0.97
CA LEU A 90 -6.82 4.23 -2.29
C LEU A 90 -7.27 5.52 -2.98
N THR A 91 -7.83 6.47 -2.22
CA THR A 91 -8.14 7.82 -2.70
C THR A 91 -6.88 8.54 -3.18
N GLY A 92 -5.80 8.48 -2.39
CA GLY A 92 -4.50 9.04 -2.80
C GLY A 92 -3.95 8.39 -4.07
N ALA A 93 -4.16 7.08 -4.25
CA ALA A 93 -3.76 6.37 -5.46
C ALA A 93 -4.55 6.85 -6.68
N ASN A 94 -5.86 7.04 -6.54
CA ASN A 94 -6.70 7.52 -7.64
C ASN A 94 -6.29 8.92 -8.10
N ILE A 95 -6.09 9.85 -7.16
CA ILE A 95 -5.61 11.21 -7.46
C ILE A 95 -4.26 11.15 -8.17
N PHE A 96 -3.35 10.28 -7.70
CA PHE A 96 -2.03 10.14 -8.30
C PHE A 96 -2.08 9.65 -9.76
N ARG A 97 -2.99 8.72 -10.08
CA ARG A 97 -3.24 8.28 -11.46
C ARG A 97 -3.82 9.39 -12.32
N GLU A 98 -4.80 10.13 -11.81
CA GLU A 98 -5.44 11.24 -12.54
C GLU A 98 -4.45 12.35 -12.88
N GLU A 99 -3.54 12.65 -11.95
CA GLU A 99 -2.52 13.68 -12.15
C GLU A 99 -1.30 13.21 -12.95
N TRP A 100 -1.16 11.91 -13.19
CA TRP A 100 0.05 11.29 -13.77
C TRP A 100 0.58 11.99 -15.03
N PRO A 101 -0.24 12.28 -16.07
CA PRO A 101 0.26 12.94 -17.27
C PRO A 101 0.80 14.35 -16.99
N GLY A 102 0.17 15.07 -16.06
CA GLY A 102 0.60 16.41 -15.66
C GLY A 102 1.91 16.40 -14.87
N LEU A 103 2.07 15.42 -13.98
CA LEU A 103 3.32 15.24 -13.21
C LEU A 103 4.49 14.93 -14.15
N LEU A 104 4.26 14.08 -15.15
CA LEU A 104 5.28 13.74 -16.14
C LEU A 104 5.67 14.95 -17.00
N GLN A 105 4.70 15.77 -17.41
CA GLN A 105 5.00 16.99 -18.17
C GLN A 105 5.84 17.97 -17.33
N GLU A 106 5.48 18.18 -16.06
CA GLU A 106 6.27 19.02 -15.15
C GLU A 106 7.72 18.52 -14.99
N LEU A 107 7.93 17.20 -14.90
CA LEU A 107 9.27 16.61 -14.80
C LEU A 107 10.11 16.83 -16.07
N VAL A 108 9.48 16.79 -17.25
CA VAL A 108 10.14 17.12 -18.52
C VAL A 108 10.50 18.60 -18.58
N ASP A 109 9.57 19.48 -18.18
CA ASP A 109 9.76 20.93 -18.19
C ASP A 109 10.89 21.35 -17.22
N MET A 110 11.05 20.63 -16.11
CA MET A 110 12.15 20.81 -15.15
C MET A 110 13.47 20.16 -15.60
N GLY A 111 13.46 19.36 -16.67
CA GLY A 111 14.64 18.64 -17.16
C GLY A 111 15.08 17.48 -16.27
N GLU A 112 14.21 16.97 -15.40
CA GLU A 112 14.52 15.83 -14.52
C GLU A 112 14.36 14.48 -15.23
N ILE A 113 13.52 14.43 -16.26
CA ILE A 113 13.36 13.27 -17.15
C ILE A 113 13.36 13.70 -18.62
N THR A 114 13.75 12.78 -19.48
CA THR A 114 13.71 12.96 -20.94
C THR A 114 12.31 12.72 -21.52
N VAL A 115 12.07 13.18 -22.74
CA VAL A 115 10.80 12.94 -23.45
C VAL A 115 10.62 11.44 -23.73
N GLU A 116 11.71 10.73 -23.99
CA GLU A 116 11.71 9.28 -24.19
C GLU A 116 11.33 8.51 -22.92
N GLU A 117 11.80 8.95 -21.75
CA GLU A 117 11.41 8.36 -20.46
C GLU A 117 9.95 8.65 -20.12
N ARG A 118 9.47 9.85 -20.46
CA ARG A 118 8.06 10.24 -20.35
C ARG A 118 7.18 9.30 -21.18
N ASP A 119 7.52 9.10 -22.45
CA ASP A 119 6.75 8.29 -23.39
C ASP A 119 6.80 6.80 -23.04
N ALA A 120 7.93 6.32 -22.48
CA ALA A 120 8.02 4.95 -21.97
C ALA A 120 7.15 4.70 -20.73
N CYS A 121 6.77 5.77 -20.00
CA CYS A 121 5.97 5.71 -18.77
C CYS A 121 4.65 6.50 -18.88
N ASP A 122 4.13 6.67 -20.09
CA ASP A 122 2.97 7.53 -20.39
C ASP A 122 1.69 7.18 -19.61
N HIS A 123 1.55 5.92 -19.19
CA HIS A 123 0.44 5.41 -18.41
C HIS A 123 0.87 4.94 -17.02
N LEU A 124 -0.05 5.09 -16.05
CA LEU A 124 0.06 4.47 -14.73
C LEU A 124 -1.15 3.57 -14.47
N ASN A 125 -0.90 2.27 -14.45
CA ASN A 125 -1.90 1.27 -14.06
C ASN A 125 -1.90 1.13 -12.54
N ILE A 126 -3.06 1.33 -11.91
CA ILE A 126 -3.22 1.17 -10.47
C ILE A 126 -4.24 0.08 -10.17
N VAL A 127 -3.88 -0.82 -9.25
CA VAL A 127 -4.79 -1.78 -8.64
C VAL A 127 -4.82 -1.53 -7.13
N GLY A 128 -6.02 -1.38 -6.57
CA GLY A 128 -6.24 -1.23 -5.14
C GLY A 128 -6.64 -2.55 -4.47
N MET A 129 -6.10 -2.83 -3.30
CA MET A 129 -6.60 -3.85 -2.39
C MET A 129 -6.96 -3.22 -1.05
N VAL A 130 -8.15 -3.51 -0.57
CA VAL A 130 -8.63 -2.95 0.69
C VAL A 130 -8.06 -3.70 1.88
N GLY A 131 -7.20 -3.03 2.64
CA GLY A 131 -6.68 -3.47 3.93
C GLY A 131 -7.13 -2.53 5.04
N SER A 132 -8.16 -2.93 5.77
CA SER A 132 -8.74 -2.19 6.89
C SER A 132 -9.32 -3.19 7.90
N ILE A 133 -9.19 -2.91 9.19
CA ILE A 133 -9.85 -3.69 10.25
C ILE A 133 -11.29 -3.23 10.47
N ASP A 134 -11.65 -2.04 10.00
CA ASP A 134 -12.92 -1.38 10.29
C ASP A 134 -14.07 -1.87 9.39
N ASN A 135 -13.75 -2.60 8.32
CA ASN A 135 -14.70 -3.05 7.30
C ASN A 135 -15.58 -1.92 6.73
N ASP A 136 -14.98 -0.76 6.54
CA ASP A 136 -15.63 0.53 6.28
C ASP A 136 -15.60 0.97 4.80
N MET A 137 -15.22 0.05 3.91
CA MET A 137 -15.03 0.37 2.49
C MET A 137 -16.23 -0.03 1.66
N CYS A 138 -16.84 0.96 1.01
CA CYS A 138 -17.93 0.72 0.07
C CYS A 138 -17.44 -0.07 -1.16
N GLY A 139 -18.29 -0.95 -1.68
CA GLY A 139 -18.00 -1.77 -2.85
C GLY A 139 -17.29 -3.10 -2.58
N THR A 140 -16.98 -3.42 -1.31
CA THR A 140 -16.55 -4.77 -0.90
C THR A 140 -17.37 -5.23 0.30
N ASP A 141 -17.72 -6.52 0.34
CA ASP A 141 -18.44 -7.11 1.48
C ASP A 141 -17.51 -7.28 2.70
N MET A 142 -16.21 -7.47 2.45
CA MET A 142 -15.21 -7.70 3.48
C MET A 142 -13.86 -7.04 3.16
N THR A 143 -13.21 -6.46 4.16
CA THR A 143 -11.86 -5.90 4.07
C THR A 143 -10.81 -6.84 4.68
N LEU A 144 -9.58 -6.79 4.15
CA LEU A 144 -8.49 -7.58 4.70
C LEU A 144 -8.13 -7.08 6.10
N GLY A 145 -8.27 -7.97 7.09
CA GLY A 145 -7.95 -7.71 8.49
C GLY A 145 -9.18 -7.63 9.41
N ALA A 146 -10.39 -7.43 8.86
CA ALA A 146 -11.61 -7.31 9.65
C ALA A 146 -11.88 -8.57 10.51
N ASP A 147 -11.86 -9.76 9.89
CA ASP A 147 -12.05 -11.03 10.61
C ASP A 147 -10.97 -11.27 11.68
N SER A 148 -9.71 -10.95 11.36
CA SER A 148 -8.61 -11.08 12.32
C SER A 148 -8.78 -10.14 13.51
N ALA A 149 -9.24 -8.90 13.29
CA ALA A 149 -9.53 -7.96 14.36
C ALA A 149 -10.72 -8.43 15.21
N LEU A 150 -11.81 -8.87 14.58
CA LEU A 150 -12.97 -9.45 15.28
C LEU A 150 -12.55 -10.63 16.16
N HIS A 151 -11.71 -11.52 15.65
CA HIS A 151 -11.22 -12.65 16.40
C HIS A 151 -10.41 -12.21 17.65
N ARG A 152 -9.61 -11.14 17.57
CA ARG A 152 -8.94 -10.56 18.75
C ARG A 152 -9.93 -9.96 19.75
N ILE A 153 -11.00 -9.32 19.27
CA ILE A 153 -12.07 -8.77 20.14
C ILE A 153 -12.75 -9.92 20.90
N VAL A 154 -13.12 -11.00 20.21
CA VAL A 154 -13.77 -12.16 20.83
C VAL A 154 -12.87 -12.79 21.90
N GLU A 155 -11.58 -12.99 21.62
CA GLU A 155 -10.64 -13.51 22.63
C GLU A 155 -10.57 -12.62 23.89
N ALA A 156 -10.58 -11.30 23.71
CA ALA A 156 -10.58 -10.36 24.83
C ALA A 156 -11.88 -10.45 25.64
N VAL A 157 -13.02 -10.54 24.97
CA VAL A 157 -14.35 -10.72 25.58
C VAL A 157 -14.43 -12.04 26.36
N ASP A 158 -13.96 -13.14 25.77
CA ASP A 158 -13.95 -14.45 26.42
C ASP A 158 -13.09 -14.43 27.69
N SER A 159 -11.94 -13.75 27.62
CA SER A 159 -11.02 -13.62 28.76
C SER A 159 -11.62 -12.88 29.96
N ILE A 160 -12.51 -11.90 29.72
CA ILE A 160 -13.17 -11.15 30.80
C ILE A 160 -14.48 -11.79 31.28
N SER A 161 -15.13 -12.60 30.42
CA SER A 161 -16.47 -13.14 30.65
C SER A 161 -16.57 -14.00 31.92
N ALA A 162 -15.56 -14.84 32.19
CA ALA A 162 -15.52 -15.66 33.40
C ALA A 162 -15.51 -14.82 34.69
N THR A 163 -14.78 -13.70 34.68
CA THR A 163 -14.69 -12.78 35.83
C THR A 163 -15.96 -11.93 35.99
N ALA A 164 -16.57 -11.54 34.87
CA ALA A 164 -17.84 -10.82 34.89
C ALA A 164 -18.95 -11.66 35.53
N ALA A 165 -19.04 -12.94 35.17
CA ALA A 165 -20.02 -13.87 35.71
C ALA A 165 -19.80 -14.16 37.21
N SER A 166 -18.55 -14.33 37.67
CA SER A 166 -18.26 -14.69 39.06
C SER A 166 -18.54 -13.57 40.06
N HIS A 167 -18.31 -12.31 39.67
CA HIS A 167 -18.44 -11.15 40.56
C HIS A 167 -19.61 -10.23 40.21
N GLN A 168 -20.48 -10.63 39.28
CA GLN A 168 -21.61 -9.82 38.79
C GLN A 168 -21.18 -8.41 38.36
N ARG A 169 -20.04 -8.33 37.65
CA ARG A 169 -19.47 -7.06 37.20
C ARG A 169 -19.95 -6.72 35.79
N SER A 170 -20.15 -5.42 35.56
CA SER A 170 -20.34 -4.88 34.22
C SER A 170 -19.00 -4.36 33.69
N PHE A 171 -18.65 -4.73 32.45
CA PHE A 171 -17.44 -4.27 31.77
C PHE A 171 -17.84 -3.44 30.54
N VAL A 172 -17.13 -2.34 30.30
CA VAL A 172 -17.24 -1.52 29.08
C VAL A 172 -15.90 -1.65 28.36
N LEU A 173 -15.95 -2.06 27.09
CA LEU A 173 -14.80 -2.21 26.19
C LEU A 173 -14.82 -1.11 25.14
#